data_AF-A0A259GSZ0-F1
#
_entry.id   AF-A0A259GSZ0-F1
#
_cell.length_a   1.000
_cell.length_b   1.000
_cell.length_c   1.000
_cell.angle_alpha   90.00
_cell.angle_beta   90.00
_cell.angle_gamma   90.00
#
_symmetry.space_group_name_H-M   'P 1'
#
loop_
_entity.id
_entity.type
_entity.pdbx_description
1 polymer ?
#
loop_
_entity_poly.entity_id
_entity_poly.type
_entity_poly.pdbx_seq_one_letter_code
_entity_poly.pdbx_strand_id
1 'polypeptide(L)'
;MEMPKNMRKAIYLDPGIERYRGNPLIEALPPILSVSQIREGLSGNIKFDPKDIYAEGSRRVHIIAQLLDDFFQPIANHLQLETKLSIMIRQGYVGRNLDDGSLNAHMQNGYERIMSGDLSVFRFEQAKSTARSLSLIGCSGSGKSTTLNRILATYPQVIFHEKYNFTQITYLKLDCPHDGSLKNLCYHFFRAIDEILHTNYEAKYALKRHSVETLLALMSQIANVHAIGVLVIDEIQHLNLKGSGGVEKMLNFFVTLVNVIGLPVIMVGTPKARPIFETD
;
A
#
# COMPACT_ATOMS: atom_id res chain seq x y z
N MET A 1 -11.09 23.46 12.77
CA MET A 1 -11.28 22.03 13.03
C MET A 1 -9.91 21.39 12.93
N GLU A 2 -9.40 20.78 14.00
CA GLU A 2 -8.10 20.11 13.94
C GLU A 2 -8.18 18.91 12.99
N MET A 3 -7.18 18.78 12.12
CA MET A 3 -7.12 17.66 11.18
C MET A 3 -6.74 16.38 11.93
N PRO A 4 -7.22 15.19 11.49
CA PRO A 4 -6.79 13.91 12.06
C PRO A 4 -5.26 13.79 12.12
N LYS A 5 -4.73 13.15 13.16
CA LYS A 5 -3.27 13.05 13.39
C LYS A 5 -2.52 12.38 12.23
N ASN A 6 -3.18 11.52 11.46
CA ASN A 6 -2.67 10.81 10.28
C ASN A 6 -2.80 11.61 8.96
N MET A 7 -3.43 12.79 9.00
CA MET A 7 -3.65 13.66 7.84
C MET A 7 -2.65 14.83 7.81
N ARG A 8 -2.19 15.20 6.62
CA ARG A 8 -1.34 16.38 6.37
C ARG A 8 -1.93 17.25 5.27
N LYS A 9 -1.69 18.56 5.32
CA LYS A 9 -2.04 19.45 4.20
C LYS A 9 -1.07 19.25 3.05
N ALA A 10 -1.58 19.32 1.83
CA ALA A 10 -0.76 19.22 0.63
C ALA A 10 0.21 20.41 0.52
N ILE A 11 1.46 20.09 0.20
CA ILE A 11 2.49 21.06 -0.21
C ILE A 11 3.02 20.57 -1.54
N TYR A 12 2.83 21.36 -2.60
CA TYR A 12 3.17 20.97 -3.96
C TYR A 12 4.61 21.37 -4.27
N LEU A 13 5.46 20.39 -4.57
CA LEU A 13 6.87 20.55 -4.90
C LEU A 13 7.16 19.97 -6.28
N ASP A 14 8.07 20.59 -7.05
CA ASP A 14 8.53 20.02 -8.33
C ASP A 14 9.21 18.66 -8.04
N PRO A 15 8.68 17.55 -8.59
CA PRO A 15 9.26 16.23 -8.39
C PRO A 15 10.58 16.03 -9.14
N GLY A 16 10.98 16.97 -10.01
CA GLY A 16 12.21 16.92 -10.80
C GLY A 16 12.15 15.93 -11.98
N ILE A 17 10.97 15.37 -12.27
CA ILE A 17 10.73 14.41 -13.34
C ILE A 17 9.57 14.92 -14.19
N GLU A 18 9.81 15.11 -15.48
CA GLU A 18 8.84 15.71 -16.41
C GLU A 18 7.48 14.99 -16.38
N ARG A 19 7.49 13.65 -16.37
CA ARG A 19 6.26 12.84 -16.33
C ARG A 19 5.42 13.04 -15.05
N TYR A 20 5.99 13.58 -13.99
CA TYR A 20 5.32 13.77 -12.70
C TYR A 20 4.85 15.22 -12.48
N ARG A 21 5.35 16.16 -13.28
CA ARG A 21 5.00 17.59 -13.18
C ARG A 21 3.56 17.82 -13.62
N GLY A 22 2.90 18.78 -12.98
CA GLY A 22 1.51 19.13 -13.24
C GLY A 22 0.51 18.10 -12.71
N ASN A 23 0.95 17.15 -11.89
CA ASN A 23 0.07 16.21 -11.19
C ASN A 23 0.05 16.51 -9.68
N PRO A 24 -1.01 17.15 -9.16
CA PRO A 24 -1.11 17.54 -7.76
C PRO A 24 -0.98 16.38 -6.77
N LEU A 25 -1.37 15.15 -7.16
CA LEU A 25 -1.28 13.96 -6.31
C LEU A 25 0.17 13.45 -6.17
N ILE A 26 1.04 13.74 -7.15
CA ILE A 26 2.47 13.39 -7.09
C ILE A 26 3.27 14.52 -6.45
N GLU A 27 2.98 15.77 -6.81
CA GLU A 27 3.66 16.96 -6.29
C GLU A 27 3.48 17.13 -4.78
N ALA A 28 2.40 16.60 -4.21
CA ALA A 28 2.14 16.63 -2.77
C ALA A 28 2.87 15.54 -1.96
N LEU A 29 3.52 14.58 -2.61
CA LEU A 29 4.29 13.54 -1.93
C LEU A 29 5.63 14.09 -1.41
N PRO A 30 6.23 13.45 -0.39
CA PRO A 30 7.62 13.73 -0.01
C PRO A 30 8.56 13.68 -1.22
N PRO A 31 9.66 14.45 -1.24
CA PRO A 31 10.60 14.45 -2.34
C PRO A 31 11.21 13.06 -2.56
N ILE A 32 11.68 12.79 -3.77
CA ILE A 32 12.44 11.57 -4.06
C ILE A 32 13.77 11.66 -3.30
N LEU A 33 13.96 10.77 -2.34
CA LEU A 33 15.11 10.80 -1.44
C LEU A 33 16.36 10.21 -2.11
N SER A 34 17.51 10.81 -1.85
CA SER A 34 18.81 10.20 -2.15
C SER A 34 19.09 9.03 -1.19
N VAL A 35 20.03 8.15 -1.56
CA VAL A 35 20.46 7.03 -0.71
C VAL A 35 20.86 7.48 0.70
N SER A 36 21.55 8.62 0.82
CA SER A 36 21.95 9.16 2.13
C SER A 36 20.74 9.56 2.98
N GLN A 37 19.76 10.22 2.37
CA GLN A 37 18.53 10.65 3.06
C GLN A 37 17.65 9.46 3.45
N ILE A 38 17.55 8.43 2.59
CA ILE A 38 16.84 7.19 2.93
C ILE A 38 17.50 6.51 4.12
N ARG A 39 18.83 6.42 4.12
CA ARG A 39 19.59 5.84 5.25
C ARG A 39 19.30 6.60 6.54
N GLU A 40 19.39 7.92 6.51
CA GLU A 40 19.13 8.75 7.68
C GLU A 40 17.66 8.64 8.17
N GLY A 41 16.69 8.68 7.26
CA GLY A 41 15.27 8.61 7.59
C GLY A 41 14.80 7.24 8.09
N LEU A 42 15.44 6.16 7.65
CA LEU A 42 15.12 4.81 8.13
C LEU A 42 15.90 4.44 9.39
N SER A 43 17.06 5.06 9.63
CA SER A 43 17.89 4.78 10.80
C SER A 43 17.13 4.99 12.11
N GLY A 44 17.30 4.03 13.01
CA GLY A 44 16.81 4.11 14.38
C GLY A 44 17.45 5.26 15.17
N ASN A 45 16.66 5.98 15.97
CA ASN A 45 17.20 6.95 16.90
C ASN A 45 17.38 6.29 18.27
N ILE A 46 18.63 6.00 18.64
CA ILE A 46 18.95 5.31 19.88
C ILE A 46 19.51 6.31 20.87
N LYS A 47 18.90 6.36 22.05
CA LYS A 47 19.48 7.00 23.22
C LYS A 47 20.17 5.92 24.05
N PHE A 48 21.47 6.03 24.23
CA PHE A 48 22.23 5.16 25.14
C PHE A 48 23.20 6.01 25.97
N ASP A 49 23.47 5.60 27.21
CA ASP A 49 24.54 6.17 28.00
C ASP A 49 25.80 5.30 27.80
N PRO A 50 26.95 5.85 27.36
CA PRO A 50 28.19 5.09 27.27
C PRO A 50 28.57 4.36 28.58
N LYS A 51 28.09 4.83 29.74
CA LYS A 51 28.30 4.18 31.04
C LYS A 51 27.51 2.90 31.25
N ASP A 52 26.48 2.65 30.44
CA ASP A 52 25.64 1.44 30.52
C ASP A 52 26.44 0.15 30.37
N ILE A 53 27.60 0.20 29.70
CA ILE A 53 28.51 -0.96 29.56
C ILE A 53 29.06 -1.45 30.90
N TYR A 54 29.12 -0.58 31.91
CA TYR A 54 29.62 -0.87 33.26
C TYR A 54 28.50 -1.26 34.24
N ALA A 55 27.24 -1.30 33.80
CA ALA A 55 26.14 -1.73 34.65
C ALA A 55 26.25 -3.22 35.01
N GLU A 56 25.60 -3.61 36.11
CA GLU A 56 25.45 -5.00 36.53
C GLU A 56 24.85 -5.86 35.42
N GLY A 57 25.25 -7.15 35.36
CA GLY A 57 24.89 -8.05 34.26
C GLY A 57 23.38 -8.14 34.01
N SER A 58 22.58 -8.22 35.07
CA SER A 58 21.11 -8.22 34.99
C SER A 58 20.56 -6.92 34.40
N ARG A 59 21.11 -5.76 34.80
CA ARG A 59 20.70 -4.45 34.29
C ARG A 59 21.06 -4.27 32.82
N ARG A 60 22.23 -4.75 32.38
CA ARG A 60 22.63 -4.68 30.96
C ARG A 60 21.69 -5.46 30.05
N VAL A 61 21.14 -6.60 30.50
CA VAL A 61 20.14 -7.35 29.72
C VAL A 61 18.91 -6.48 29.45
N HIS A 62 18.43 -5.75 30.46
CA HIS A 62 17.32 -4.81 30.28
C HIS A 62 17.67 -3.61 29.39
N ILE A 63 18.90 -3.07 29.48
CA ILE A 63 19.37 -1.99 28.60
C ILE A 63 19.39 -2.47 27.13
N ILE A 64 19.91 -3.68 26.87
CA ILE A 64 19.93 -4.26 25.51
C ILE A 64 18.50 -4.46 25.00
N ALA A 65 17.58 -4.92 25.84
CA ALA A 65 16.18 -5.11 25.44
C ALA A 65 15.50 -3.81 25.00
N GLN A 66 15.86 -2.66 25.60
CA GLN A 66 15.35 -1.35 25.20
C GLN A 66 15.80 -0.93 23.80
N LEU A 67 16.92 -1.48 23.30
CA LEU A 67 17.43 -1.17 21.96
C LEU A 67 16.67 -1.90 20.85
N LEU A 68 15.95 -2.99 21.16
CA LEU A 68 15.39 -3.88 20.14
C LEU A 68 14.31 -3.21 19.28
N ASP A 69 13.57 -2.25 19.84
CA ASP A 69 12.49 -1.56 19.12
C ASP A 69 13.02 -0.37 18.30
N ASP A 70 14.03 0.33 18.83
CA ASP A 70 14.56 1.56 18.25
C ASP A 70 15.76 1.34 17.33
N PHE A 71 16.56 0.28 17.53
CA PHE A 71 17.71 -0.01 16.67
C PHE A 71 17.28 -0.48 15.29
N PHE A 72 17.60 0.30 14.27
CA PHE A 72 17.43 -0.09 12.88
C PHE A 72 18.59 0.43 12.05
N GLN A 73 19.37 -0.47 11.47
CA GLN A 73 20.44 -0.15 10.55
C GLN A 73 19.98 -0.48 9.12
N PRO A 74 19.74 0.52 8.26
CA PRO A 74 19.39 0.27 6.86
C PRO A 74 20.52 -0.47 6.14
N ILE A 75 20.14 -1.51 5.40
CA ILE A 75 21.01 -2.29 4.50
C ILE A 75 20.54 -2.12 3.05
N ALA A 76 21.33 -2.59 2.08
CA ALA A 76 21.05 -2.45 0.66
C ALA A 76 19.61 -2.89 0.27
N ASN A 77 19.13 -4.00 0.81
CA ASN A 77 17.78 -4.51 0.53
C ASN A 77 16.66 -3.55 1.01
N HIS A 78 16.87 -2.84 2.12
CA HIS A 78 15.91 -1.84 2.63
C HIS A 78 15.84 -0.64 1.69
N LEU A 79 17.00 -0.19 1.19
CA LEU A 79 17.09 0.91 0.23
C LEU A 79 16.42 0.54 -1.10
N GLN A 80 16.66 -0.67 -1.60
CA GLN A 80 16.01 -1.17 -2.82
C GLN A 80 14.49 -1.27 -2.65
N LEU A 81 14.01 -1.72 -1.47
CA LEU A 81 12.59 -1.77 -1.18
C LEU A 81 11.98 -0.37 -1.15
N GLU A 82 12.63 0.60 -0.50
CA GLU A 82 12.18 2.00 -0.49
C GLU A 82 12.05 2.54 -1.91
N THR A 83 13.06 2.36 -2.75
CA THR A 83 13.04 2.86 -4.13
C THR A 83 11.87 2.26 -4.91
N LYS A 84 11.60 0.96 -4.74
CA LYS A 84 10.46 0.29 -5.39
C LYS A 84 9.13 0.84 -4.88
N LEU A 85 8.97 1.04 -3.57
CA LEU A 85 7.76 1.61 -2.97
C LEU A 85 7.51 3.05 -3.45
N SER A 86 8.56 3.87 -3.47
CA SER A 86 8.57 5.25 -3.96
C SER A 86 8.11 5.35 -5.42
N ILE A 87 8.57 4.42 -6.27
CA ILE A 87 8.13 4.28 -7.66
C ILE A 87 6.65 3.85 -7.71
N MET A 88 6.27 2.79 -6.99
CA MET A 88 4.91 2.25 -7.05
C MET A 88 3.85 3.26 -6.60
N ILE A 89 4.08 3.98 -5.48
CA ILE A 89 3.16 5.03 -5.00
C ILE A 89 2.93 6.09 -6.09
N ARG A 90 4.01 6.59 -6.71
CA ARG A 90 3.92 7.61 -7.77
C ARG A 90 3.27 7.07 -9.04
N GLN A 91 3.58 5.83 -9.44
CA GLN A 91 2.96 5.20 -10.59
C GLN A 91 1.47 4.96 -10.41
N GLY A 92 1.02 4.77 -9.16
CA GLY A 92 -0.40 4.83 -8.84
C GLY A 92 -1.04 6.13 -9.33
N TYR A 93 -0.35 7.26 -9.20
CA TYR A 93 -0.91 8.57 -9.53
C TYR A 93 -0.70 9.02 -10.97
N VAL A 94 0.24 8.44 -11.73
CA VAL A 94 0.54 8.92 -13.10
C VAL A 94 -0.70 8.98 -14.00
N GLY A 95 -1.62 8.02 -13.88
CA GLY A 95 -2.88 7.99 -14.66
C GLY A 95 -4.04 8.77 -14.03
N ARG A 96 -3.80 9.49 -12.92
CA ARG A 96 -4.81 10.16 -12.10
C ARG A 96 -4.35 11.57 -11.78
N ASN A 97 -5.03 12.57 -12.32
CA ASN A 97 -4.71 13.97 -12.10
C ASN A 97 -6.00 14.75 -11.77
N LEU A 98 -5.89 15.64 -10.78
CA LEU A 98 -6.97 16.48 -10.29
C LEU A 98 -7.25 17.68 -11.22
N ASP A 99 -6.29 18.08 -12.05
CA ASP A 99 -6.40 19.27 -12.92
C ASP A 99 -6.97 19.00 -14.32
N ASP A 100 -6.78 17.79 -14.87
CA ASP A 100 -7.06 17.48 -16.29
C ASP A 100 -8.26 16.54 -16.52
N GLY A 101 -8.93 16.13 -15.43
CA GLY A 101 -10.08 15.22 -15.50
C GLY A 101 -9.73 13.74 -15.70
N SER A 102 -8.45 13.38 -15.82
CA SER A 102 -8.01 11.98 -15.97
C SER A 102 -8.43 11.11 -14.77
N LEU A 103 -8.53 11.67 -13.55
CA LEU A 103 -9.05 10.94 -12.40
C LEU A 103 -10.50 10.47 -12.63
N ASN A 104 -11.36 11.35 -13.15
CA ASN A 104 -12.77 11.03 -13.42
C ASN A 104 -12.90 10.04 -14.57
N ALA A 105 -12.12 10.23 -15.64
CA ALA A 105 -12.08 9.31 -16.77
C ALA A 105 -11.62 7.91 -16.33
N HIS A 106 -10.61 7.84 -15.46
CA HIS A 106 -10.09 6.58 -14.92
C HIS A 106 -11.15 5.87 -14.05
N MET A 107 -11.88 6.62 -13.21
CA MET A 107 -13.00 6.08 -12.41
C MET A 107 -14.10 5.49 -13.30
N GLN A 108 -14.54 6.22 -14.33
CA GLN A 108 -15.63 5.78 -15.22
C GLN A 108 -15.23 4.52 -16.01
N ASN A 109 -14.03 4.53 -16.61
CA ASN A 109 -13.52 3.38 -17.36
C ASN A 109 -13.40 2.13 -16.48
N GLY A 110 -12.91 2.28 -15.24
CA GLY A 110 -12.77 1.16 -14.31
C GLY A 110 -14.12 0.57 -13.90
N TYR A 111 -15.12 1.42 -13.65
CA TYR A 111 -16.46 0.98 -13.29
C TYR A 111 -17.16 0.23 -14.44
N GLU A 112 -17.12 0.79 -15.65
CA GLU A 112 -17.75 0.19 -16.83
C GLU A 112 -17.18 -1.20 -17.15
N ARG A 113 -15.85 -1.36 -17.10
CA ARG A 113 -15.19 -2.66 -17.35
C ARG A 113 -15.55 -3.74 -16.34
N ILE A 114 -15.69 -3.37 -15.06
CA ILE A 114 -16.08 -4.35 -14.03
C ILE A 114 -17.55 -4.76 -14.21
N MET A 115 -18.43 -3.79 -14.52
CA MET A 115 -19.86 -4.06 -14.68
C MET A 115 -20.20 -4.80 -15.98
N SER A 116 -19.48 -4.54 -17.07
CA SER A 116 -19.66 -5.25 -18.34
C SER A 116 -19.12 -6.68 -18.30
N GLY A 117 -18.40 -7.06 -17.25
CA GLY A 117 -17.68 -8.33 -17.19
C GLY A 117 -16.51 -8.40 -18.19
N ASP A 118 -16.16 -7.29 -18.84
CA ASP A 118 -15.01 -7.18 -19.74
C ASP A 118 -13.73 -7.00 -18.92
N LEU A 119 -13.39 -8.07 -18.20
CA LEU A 119 -12.13 -8.23 -17.49
C LEU A 119 -11.05 -8.82 -18.42
N SER A 120 -11.29 -8.85 -19.73
CA SER A 120 -10.42 -9.48 -20.72
C SER A 120 -9.18 -8.62 -21.01
N VAL A 121 -8.34 -8.44 -19.99
CA VAL A 121 -7.07 -7.74 -20.11
C VAL A 121 -5.95 -8.69 -19.70
N PHE A 122 -5.44 -9.40 -20.72
CA PHE A 122 -4.18 -10.13 -20.79
C PHE A 122 -3.81 -10.97 -19.56
N ARG A 123 -4.03 -12.30 -19.67
CA ARG A 123 -3.29 -13.30 -18.90
C ARG A 123 -1.80 -13.01 -19.11
N PHE A 124 -1.19 -12.34 -18.14
CA PHE A 124 0.22 -11.95 -18.07
C PHE A 124 0.89 -11.75 -19.44
N GLU A 125 0.81 -10.53 -20.01
CA GLU A 125 1.99 -10.08 -20.74
C GLU A 125 3.13 -10.08 -19.73
N GLN A 126 4.04 -11.04 -19.85
CA GLN A 126 5.27 -11.19 -19.06
C GLN A 126 5.78 -9.83 -18.58
N ALA A 127 5.66 -9.59 -17.27
CA ALA A 127 6.43 -8.61 -16.52
C ALA A 127 6.66 -7.22 -17.17
N LYS A 128 5.67 -6.63 -17.86
CA LYS A 128 5.88 -5.29 -18.47
C LYS A 128 5.86 -4.11 -17.49
N SER A 129 5.62 -4.31 -16.19
CA SER A 129 5.92 -3.27 -15.21
C SER A 129 6.05 -3.79 -13.77
N THR A 130 7.29 -3.85 -13.26
CA THR A 130 7.59 -3.96 -11.82
C THR A 130 7.05 -2.78 -10.99
N ALA A 131 6.49 -1.77 -11.66
CA ALA A 131 5.94 -0.58 -11.03
C ALA A 131 4.45 -0.73 -10.65
N ARG A 132 3.81 -1.85 -10.99
CA ARG A 132 2.39 -2.10 -10.75
C ARG A 132 2.10 -3.22 -9.75
N SER A 133 3.01 -4.19 -9.60
CA SER A 133 2.92 -5.19 -8.54
C SER A 133 4.29 -5.56 -7.98
N LEU A 134 4.34 -5.86 -6.68
CA LEU A 134 5.56 -6.26 -5.97
C LEU A 134 5.23 -7.39 -4.99
N SER A 135 6.07 -8.41 -4.94
CA SER A 135 5.96 -9.49 -3.95
C SER A 135 7.17 -9.46 -3.01
N LEU A 136 6.91 -9.37 -1.70
CA LEU A 136 7.92 -9.39 -0.63
C LEU A 136 7.77 -10.70 0.16
N ILE A 137 8.54 -11.72 -0.26
CA ILE A 137 8.46 -13.07 0.30
C ILE A 137 9.67 -13.37 1.19
N GLY A 138 9.40 -13.91 2.38
CA GLY A 138 10.44 -14.33 3.32
C GLY A 138 9.86 -14.96 4.58
N CYS A 139 10.69 -15.67 5.34
CA CYS A 139 10.26 -16.40 6.54
C CYS A 139 9.52 -15.50 7.54
N SER A 140 8.63 -16.08 8.35
CA SER A 140 8.01 -15.32 9.45
C SER A 140 9.09 -14.78 10.40
N GLY A 141 8.90 -13.57 10.92
CA GLY A 141 9.88 -12.91 11.78
C GLY A 141 11.10 -12.32 11.06
N SER A 142 11.22 -12.43 9.73
CA SER A 142 12.38 -11.90 8.97
C SER A 142 12.39 -10.37 8.80
N GLY A 143 11.52 -9.63 9.49
CA GLY A 143 11.46 -8.16 9.43
C GLY A 143 10.73 -7.55 8.22
N LYS A 144 10.01 -8.33 7.40
CA LYS A 144 9.31 -7.81 6.19
C LYS A 144 8.32 -6.68 6.51
N SER A 145 7.34 -6.99 7.36
CA SER A 145 6.28 -6.05 7.74
C SER A 145 6.86 -4.88 8.54
N THR A 146 7.88 -5.13 9.38
CA THR A 146 8.60 -4.08 10.12
C THR A 146 9.28 -3.10 9.18
N THR A 147 10.07 -3.58 8.21
CA THR A 147 10.74 -2.73 7.22
C THR A 147 9.73 -2.00 6.34
N LEU A 148 8.67 -2.67 5.89
CA LEU A 148 7.63 -2.05 5.08
C LEU A 148 6.91 -0.93 5.84
N ASN A 149 6.47 -1.18 7.08
CA ASN A 149 5.82 -0.18 7.90
C ASN A 149 6.74 1.02 8.17
N ARG A 150 8.03 0.77 8.42
CA ARG A 150 9.03 1.83 8.64
C ARG A 150 9.22 2.71 7.41
N ILE A 151 9.24 2.13 6.22
CA ILE A 151 9.29 2.91 4.97
C ILE A 151 7.98 3.67 4.74
N LEU A 152 6.82 3.02 4.89
CA LEU A 152 5.52 3.68 4.68
C LEU A 152 5.33 4.85 5.66
N ALA A 153 5.86 4.76 6.89
CA ALA A 153 5.81 5.83 7.87
C ALA A 153 6.57 7.11 7.44
N THR A 154 7.44 7.05 6.42
CA THR A 154 8.06 8.26 5.85
C THR A 154 7.13 9.01 4.90
N TYR A 155 5.96 8.45 4.59
CA TYR A 155 4.92 9.06 3.77
C TYR A 155 3.72 9.43 4.65
N PRO A 156 3.14 10.64 4.50
CA PRO A 156 1.91 10.97 5.18
C PRO A 156 0.78 10.10 4.63
N GLN A 157 0.19 9.23 5.47
CA GLN A 157 -0.82 8.27 5.02
C GLN A 157 -2.00 8.92 4.29
N VAL A 158 -2.41 10.11 4.75
CA VAL A 158 -3.49 10.90 4.14
C VAL A 158 -3.02 12.33 3.89
N ILE A 159 -3.26 12.84 2.68
CA ILE A 159 -2.96 14.21 2.26
C ILE A 159 -4.28 14.91 1.89
N PHE A 160 -4.53 16.08 2.48
CA PHE A 160 -5.66 16.93 2.14
C PHE A 160 -5.24 18.07 1.23
N HIS A 161 -5.84 18.14 0.06
CA HIS A 161 -5.61 19.18 -0.93
C HIS A 161 -6.66 20.27 -0.80
N GLU A 162 -6.38 21.32 -0.02
CA GLU A 162 -7.32 22.42 0.22
C GLU A 162 -7.80 23.07 -1.09
N LYS A 163 -6.89 23.25 -2.06
CA LYS A 163 -7.19 23.83 -3.38
C LYS A 163 -8.27 23.03 -4.14
N TYR A 164 -8.32 21.72 -3.94
CA TYR A 164 -9.20 20.80 -4.67
C TYR A 164 -10.34 20.26 -3.81
N ASN A 165 -10.33 20.58 -2.51
CA ASN A 165 -11.17 19.92 -1.50
C ASN A 165 -11.15 18.40 -1.64
N PHE A 166 -9.95 17.83 -1.80
CA PHE A 166 -9.75 16.42 -2.14
C PHE A 166 -8.87 15.73 -1.08
N THR A 167 -9.22 14.50 -0.73
CA THR A 167 -8.47 13.67 0.22
C THR A 167 -7.75 12.55 -0.53
N GLN A 168 -6.43 12.61 -0.55
CA GLN A 168 -5.55 11.61 -1.14
C GLN A 168 -5.11 10.61 -0.05
N ILE A 169 -5.12 9.31 -0.36
CA ILE A 169 -4.52 8.26 0.47
C ILE A 169 -3.23 7.78 -0.20
N THR A 170 -2.06 7.98 0.42
CA THR A 170 -0.78 7.58 -0.19
C THR A 170 -0.59 6.07 -0.24
N TYR A 171 -1.01 5.38 0.82
CA TYR A 171 -0.98 3.92 0.91
C TYR A 171 -2.13 3.41 1.78
N LEU A 172 -2.65 2.24 1.45
CA LEU A 172 -3.58 1.50 2.28
C LEU A 172 -2.96 0.13 2.56
N LYS A 173 -2.80 -0.22 3.84
CA LYS A 173 -2.30 -1.52 4.27
C LYS A 173 -3.43 -2.32 4.89
N LEU A 174 -3.53 -3.60 4.53
CA LEU A 174 -4.48 -4.54 5.08
C LEU A 174 -3.84 -5.91 5.28
N ASP A 175 -4.28 -6.62 6.30
CA ASP A 175 -3.90 -8.01 6.53
C ASP A 175 -4.88 -8.93 5.81
N CYS A 176 -4.36 -9.95 5.13
CA CYS A 176 -5.16 -10.96 4.47
C CYS A 176 -6.05 -11.69 5.51
N PRO A 177 -7.37 -11.82 5.27
CA PRO A 177 -8.27 -12.43 6.25
C PRO A 177 -7.90 -13.90 6.49
N HIS A 178 -8.07 -14.37 7.73
CA HIS A 178 -7.70 -15.72 8.13
C HIS A 178 -8.48 -16.84 7.43
N ASP A 179 -9.73 -16.55 7.03
CA ASP A 179 -10.53 -17.50 6.23
C ASP A 179 -10.12 -17.51 4.75
N GLY A 180 -9.26 -16.57 4.34
CA GLY A 180 -8.70 -16.46 3.00
C GLY A 180 -9.71 -16.06 1.93
N SER A 181 -10.87 -15.54 2.32
CA SER A 181 -11.96 -15.17 1.42
C SER A 181 -11.70 -13.82 0.74
N LEU A 182 -11.83 -13.77 -0.59
CA LEU A 182 -11.77 -12.51 -1.35
C LEU A 182 -12.85 -11.52 -0.89
N LYS A 183 -14.01 -12.04 -0.45
CA LYS A 183 -15.10 -11.21 0.07
C LYS A 183 -14.67 -10.48 1.35
N ASN A 184 -14.04 -11.19 2.27
CA ASN A 184 -13.54 -10.60 3.50
C ASN A 184 -12.34 -9.69 3.25
N LEU A 185 -11.55 -9.95 2.22
CA LEU A 185 -10.50 -9.04 1.78
C LEU A 185 -11.09 -7.68 1.36
N CYS A 186 -12.21 -7.69 0.62
CA CYS A 186 -12.94 -6.46 0.31
C CYS A 186 -13.48 -5.75 1.56
N TYR A 187 -13.97 -6.52 2.54
CA TYR A 187 -14.45 -5.95 3.81
C TYR A 187 -13.32 -5.30 4.61
N HIS A 188 -12.15 -5.95 4.70
CA HIS A 188 -10.96 -5.39 5.33
C HIS A 188 -10.51 -4.10 4.62
N PHE A 189 -10.62 -4.03 3.29
CA PHE A 189 -10.35 -2.80 2.55
C PHE A 189 -11.28 -1.66 2.98
N PHE A 190 -12.60 -1.88 3.04
CA PHE A 190 -13.53 -0.82 3.46
C PHE A 190 -13.30 -0.39 4.91
N ARG A 191 -13.05 -1.35 5.81
CA ARG A 191 -12.73 -1.08 7.21
C ARG A 191 -11.46 -0.25 7.35
N ALA A 192 -10.40 -0.60 6.63
CA ALA A 192 -9.14 0.13 6.68
C ALA A 192 -9.30 1.59 6.21
N ILE A 193 -10.21 1.87 5.27
CA ILE A 193 -10.53 3.24 4.87
C ILE A 193 -11.34 3.97 5.94
N ASP A 194 -12.31 3.28 6.54
CA ASP A 194 -13.11 3.83 7.64
C ASP A 194 -12.25 4.19 8.86
N GLU A 195 -11.23 3.38 9.17
CA GLU A 195 -10.28 3.65 10.25
C GLU A 195 -9.44 4.91 10.00
N ILE A 196 -8.96 5.13 8.77
CA ILE A 196 -8.07 6.25 8.45
C ILE A 196 -8.82 7.56 8.15
N LEU A 197 -10.04 7.49 7.62
CA LEU A 197 -10.85 8.66 7.21
C LEU A 197 -12.06 8.92 8.12
N HIS A 198 -12.34 8.04 9.09
CA HIS A 198 -13.55 8.08 9.91
C HIS A 198 -14.85 8.04 9.08
N THR A 199 -14.83 7.26 8.00
CA THR A 199 -16.00 7.01 7.12
C THR A 199 -16.81 5.80 7.59
N ASN A 200 -17.80 5.37 6.78
CA ASN A 200 -18.65 4.22 7.11
C ASN A 200 -18.95 3.36 5.86
N TYR A 201 -17.93 3.08 5.06
CA TYR A 201 -18.01 2.26 3.86
C TYR A 201 -18.27 0.78 4.18
N GLU A 202 -17.69 0.26 5.27
CA GLU A 202 -17.92 -1.13 5.66
C GLU A 202 -19.40 -1.36 5.96
N ALA A 203 -20.05 -0.54 6.80
CA ALA A 203 -21.47 -0.75 7.05
C ALA A 203 -22.33 -0.52 5.78
N LYS A 204 -21.94 0.45 4.93
CA LYS A 204 -22.68 0.79 3.70
C LYS A 204 -22.64 -0.33 2.66
N TYR A 205 -21.52 -1.03 2.53
CA TYR A 205 -21.27 -1.98 1.44
C TYR A 205 -21.10 -3.43 1.91
N ALA A 206 -20.49 -3.68 3.07
CA ALA A 206 -20.23 -5.03 3.56
C ALA A 206 -21.48 -5.73 4.13
N LEU A 207 -22.40 -4.98 4.76
CA LEU A 207 -23.64 -5.53 5.34
C LEU A 207 -24.66 -5.99 4.30
N LYS A 208 -24.46 -5.63 3.03
CA LYS A 208 -25.28 -6.09 1.91
C LYS A 208 -24.71 -7.40 1.36
N ARG A 209 -25.59 -8.32 0.92
CA ARG A 209 -25.21 -9.62 0.33
C ARG A 209 -24.67 -9.47 -1.11
N HIS A 210 -23.68 -8.59 -1.31
CA HIS A 210 -23.03 -8.38 -2.60
C HIS A 210 -22.14 -9.55 -3.00
N SER A 211 -22.01 -9.76 -4.31
CA SER A 211 -21.02 -10.67 -4.90
C SER A 211 -19.61 -10.08 -4.81
N VAL A 212 -18.57 -10.90 -5.04
CA VAL A 212 -17.18 -10.42 -5.01
C VAL A 212 -16.93 -9.39 -6.12
N GLU A 213 -17.54 -9.60 -7.30
CA GLU A 213 -17.45 -8.70 -8.45
C GLU A 213 -18.07 -7.33 -8.14
N THR A 214 -19.24 -7.33 -7.47
CA THR A 214 -19.87 -6.08 -7.01
C THR A 214 -18.99 -5.37 -5.97
N LEU A 215 -18.42 -6.12 -5.02
CA LEU A 215 -17.53 -5.53 -4.01
C LEU A 215 -16.25 -4.98 -4.63
N LEU A 216 -15.69 -5.65 -5.65
CA LEU A 216 -14.57 -5.15 -6.44
C LEU A 216 -14.90 -3.84 -7.16
N ALA A 217 -16.09 -3.72 -7.76
CA ALA A 217 -16.52 -2.46 -8.37
C ALA A 217 -16.61 -1.32 -7.35
N LEU A 218 -17.15 -1.62 -6.16
CA LEU A 218 -17.23 -0.65 -5.06
C LEU A 218 -15.84 -0.28 -4.53
N MET A 219 -14.94 -1.26 -4.35
CA MET A 219 -13.54 -1.00 -4.00
C MET A 219 -12.87 -0.11 -5.04
N SER A 220 -13.08 -0.37 -6.33
CA SER A 220 -12.57 0.46 -7.43
C SER A 220 -13.04 1.90 -7.31
N GLN A 221 -14.34 2.10 -7.08
CA GLN A 221 -14.90 3.43 -6.89
C GLN A 221 -14.22 4.15 -5.71
N ILE A 222 -14.13 3.49 -4.55
CA ILE A 222 -13.54 4.11 -3.36
C ILE A 222 -12.03 4.38 -3.53
N ALA A 223 -11.31 3.47 -4.20
CA ALA A 223 -9.89 3.66 -4.52
C ALA A 223 -9.64 4.88 -5.41
N ASN A 224 -10.59 5.22 -6.27
CA ASN A 224 -10.53 6.41 -7.11
C ASN A 224 -11.00 7.68 -6.38
N VAL A 225 -12.09 7.60 -5.61
CA VAL A 225 -12.61 8.72 -4.81
C VAL A 225 -11.55 9.31 -3.89
N HIS A 226 -10.70 8.47 -3.30
CA HIS A 226 -9.62 8.91 -2.41
C HIS A 226 -8.23 8.85 -3.03
N ALA A 227 -8.15 8.61 -4.34
CA ALA A 227 -6.91 8.35 -5.07
C ALA A 227 -5.88 7.55 -4.24
N ILE A 228 -6.12 6.25 -4.03
CA ILE A 228 -5.20 5.41 -3.28
C ILE A 228 -3.94 5.17 -4.09
N GLY A 229 -2.76 5.55 -3.57
CA GLY A 229 -1.49 5.45 -4.28
C GLY A 229 -1.01 4.01 -4.43
N VAL A 230 -1.08 3.22 -3.36
CA VAL A 230 -0.71 1.79 -3.37
C VAL A 230 -1.52 1.00 -2.35
N LEU A 231 -1.84 -0.25 -2.67
CA LEU A 231 -2.45 -1.22 -1.78
C LEU A 231 -1.40 -2.23 -1.29
N VAL A 232 -1.25 -2.39 0.01
CA VAL A 232 -0.41 -3.41 0.64
C VAL A 232 -1.29 -4.49 1.24
N ILE A 233 -1.04 -5.73 0.87
CA ILE A 233 -1.74 -6.91 1.38
C ILE A 233 -0.71 -7.77 2.10
N ASP A 234 -0.73 -7.73 3.42
CA ASP A 234 0.17 -8.49 4.29
C ASP A 234 -0.39 -9.88 4.59
N GLU A 235 0.49 -10.79 4.99
CA GLU A 235 0.18 -12.18 5.29
C GLU A 235 -0.60 -12.91 4.17
N ILE A 236 -0.26 -12.63 2.90
CA ILE A 236 -0.96 -13.14 1.71
C ILE A 236 -1.03 -14.67 1.63
N GLN A 237 -0.20 -15.40 2.38
CA GLN A 237 -0.31 -16.86 2.48
C GLN A 237 -1.60 -17.34 3.17
N HIS A 238 -2.33 -16.47 3.87
CA HIS A 238 -3.64 -16.81 4.43
C HIS A 238 -4.73 -16.90 3.36
N LEU A 239 -4.46 -16.41 2.16
CA LEU A 239 -5.39 -16.47 1.05
C LEU A 239 -5.64 -17.94 0.67
N ASN A 240 -6.89 -18.38 0.77
CA ASN A 240 -7.27 -19.78 0.66
C ASN A 240 -7.79 -20.06 -0.76
N LEU A 241 -7.13 -20.94 -1.50
CA LEU A 241 -7.54 -21.33 -2.87
C LEU A 241 -8.97 -21.89 -2.92
N LYS A 242 -9.42 -22.63 -1.89
CA LYS A 242 -10.78 -23.16 -1.83
C LYS A 242 -11.80 -22.08 -1.41
N GLY A 243 -11.42 -21.20 -0.48
CA GLY A 243 -12.27 -20.11 0.02
C GLY A 243 -12.44 -18.92 -0.95
N SER A 244 -11.48 -18.73 -1.86
CA SER A 244 -11.52 -17.72 -2.93
C SER A 244 -12.26 -18.18 -4.19
N GLY A 245 -12.74 -19.43 -4.22
CA GLY A 245 -13.41 -20.03 -5.37
C GLY A 245 -12.45 -20.48 -6.49
N GLY A 246 -11.18 -20.72 -6.15
CA GLY A 246 -10.13 -21.24 -7.04
C GLY A 246 -8.99 -20.26 -7.29
N VAL A 247 -7.84 -20.77 -7.75
CA VAL A 247 -6.66 -19.99 -8.17
C VAL A 247 -7.05 -18.95 -9.23
N GLU A 248 -7.86 -19.34 -10.21
CA GLU A 248 -8.24 -18.47 -11.32
C GLU A 248 -9.04 -17.24 -10.87
N LYS A 249 -10.02 -17.42 -9.97
CA LYS A 249 -10.79 -16.28 -9.44
C LYS A 249 -9.92 -15.31 -8.64
N MET A 250 -8.97 -15.86 -7.87
CA MET A 250 -7.99 -15.09 -7.12
C MET A 250 -7.05 -14.30 -8.03
N LEU A 251 -6.49 -14.94 -9.07
CA LEU A 251 -5.63 -14.26 -10.03
C LEU A 251 -6.40 -13.15 -10.76
N ASN A 252 -7.63 -13.44 -11.21
CA ASN A 252 -8.50 -12.45 -11.84
C ASN A 252 -8.79 -11.27 -10.91
N PHE A 253 -8.95 -11.49 -9.60
CA PHE A 253 -9.12 -10.43 -8.61
C PHE A 253 -7.91 -9.46 -8.61
N PHE A 254 -6.68 -9.98 -8.52
CA PHE A 254 -5.47 -9.14 -8.51
C PHE A 254 -5.19 -8.48 -9.86
N VAL A 255 -5.42 -9.20 -10.96
CA VAL A 255 -5.34 -8.65 -12.31
C VAL A 255 -6.33 -7.50 -12.48
N THR A 256 -7.55 -7.64 -11.96
CA THR A 256 -8.56 -6.58 -11.99
C THR A 256 -8.10 -5.35 -11.20
N LEU A 257 -7.58 -5.54 -9.97
CA LEU A 257 -7.03 -4.45 -9.16
C LEU A 257 -5.93 -3.68 -9.91
N VAL A 258 -5.00 -4.39 -10.53
CA VAL A 258 -3.81 -3.77 -11.13
C VAL A 258 -4.12 -3.17 -12.51
N ASN A 259 -4.83 -3.90 -13.37
CA ASN A 259 -5.00 -3.53 -14.78
C ASN A 259 -6.29 -2.76 -15.06
N VAL A 260 -7.37 -3.05 -14.33
CA VAL A 260 -8.66 -2.40 -14.54
C VAL A 260 -8.79 -1.19 -13.61
N ILE A 261 -8.49 -1.37 -12.32
CA ILE A 261 -8.56 -0.29 -11.33
C ILE A 261 -7.32 0.59 -11.38
N GLY A 262 -6.18 0.10 -11.89
CA GLY A 262 -4.95 0.87 -11.95
C GLY A 262 -4.33 1.14 -10.58
N LEU A 263 -4.65 0.31 -9.58
CA LEU A 263 -4.15 0.41 -8.22
C LEU A 263 -2.93 -0.51 -8.06
N PRO A 264 -1.72 0.02 -7.86
CA PRO A 264 -0.55 -0.80 -7.60
C PRO A 264 -0.74 -1.65 -6.33
N VAL A 265 -0.30 -2.91 -6.37
CA VAL A 265 -0.48 -3.86 -5.25
C VAL A 265 0.87 -4.44 -4.79
N ILE A 266 1.13 -4.36 -3.49
CA ILE A 266 2.27 -4.99 -2.83
C ILE A 266 1.75 -6.16 -2.01
N MET A 267 2.28 -7.34 -2.25
CA MET A 267 1.90 -8.57 -1.56
C MET A 267 3.04 -9.00 -0.66
N VAL A 268 2.78 -9.13 0.63
CA VAL A 268 3.77 -9.51 1.64
C VAL A 268 3.36 -10.85 2.23
N GLY A 269 4.31 -11.76 2.36
CA GLY A 269 4.00 -13.04 2.98
C GLY A 269 5.18 -13.99 3.07
N THR A 270 4.85 -15.22 3.45
CA THR A 270 5.82 -16.30 3.60
C THR A 270 6.01 -17.07 2.29
N PRO A 271 7.06 -17.91 2.15
CA PRO A 271 7.22 -18.77 0.99
C PRO A 271 6.02 -19.68 0.68
N LYS A 272 5.10 -19.90 1.64
CA LYS A 272 3.83 -20.61 1.40
C LYS A 272 2.93 -19.92 0.38
N ALA A 273 3.10 -18.62 0.15
CA ALA A 273 2.37 -17.87 -0.86
C ALA A 273 2.98 -17.99 -2.28
N ARG A 274 4.16 -18.59 -2.45
CA ARG A 274 4.79 -18.74 -3.77
C ARG A 274 3.88 -19.36 -4.84
N PRO A 275 3.08 -20.41 -4.55
CA PRO A 275 2.20 -20.99 -5.56
C PRO A 275 1.17 -20.00 -6.13
N ILE A 276 0.83 -18.92 -5.41
CA ILE A 276 -0.07 -17.85 -5.88
C ILE A 276 0.59 -17.04 -7.00
N PHE A 277 1.92 -16.95 -7.00
CA PHE A 277 2.71 -16.14 -7.93
C PHE A 277 3.42 -16.95 -9.02
N GLU A 278 3.63 -18.24 -8.76
CA GLU A 278 4.38 -19.18 -9.60
C GLU A 278 3.45 -20.17 -10.33
N THR A 279 2.14 -19.87 -10.48
CA THR A 279 1.27 -20.71 -11.31
C THR A 279 1.55 -20.46 -12.80
N ASP A 280 2.71 -20.97 -13.23
CA ASP A 280 2.97 -21.56 -14.54
C ASP A 280 3.56 -22.97 -14.30
#